data_AF-A0A640XM31-F1
#
_entry.id   AF-A0A640XM31-F1
#
_cell.length_a   1.000
_cell.length_b   1.000
_cell.length_c   1.000
_cell.angle_alpha   90.00
_cell.angle_beta   90.00
_cell.angle_gamma   90.00
#
_symmetry.space_group_name_H-M   'P 1'
#
loop_
_entity.id
_entity.type
_entity.pdbx_description
1 polymer ?
#
loop_
_entity_poly.entity_id
_entity_poly.type
_entity_poly.pdbx_seq_one_letter_code
_entity_poly.pdbx_strand_id
1 'polypeptide(L)'
;MDGVLFFVFLDFLLYFGLKRQIFIKYPFFCFTREESMIFIWLPLLFVAFSFQVFAGDVIVTVDRFKHNNDAPVRFSICDSEECHTKRDKGYVDIDAELIERTDNFRKYRIKNVELGEYSLSAYHDLNRSGNLERSGILGIPREPVGFSRLDVQKIRRHPKWDEVKFHVSDDNASVTVHLVDKFGL
;
A
#
# COMPACT_ATOMS: atom_id res chain seq x y z
N MET A 1 -67.62 -22.35 -4.67
CA MET A 1 -66.54 -21.47 -5.15
C MET A 1 -65.88 -20.84 -3.92
N ASP A 2 -65.47 -21.62 -2.93
CA ASP A 2 -64.28 -22.51 -2.86
C ASP A 2 -63.10 -21.73 -2.27
N GLY A 3 -63.18 -21.49 -0.95
CA GLY A 3 -62.04 -21.07 -0.15
C GLY A 3 -61.31 -22.31 0.34
N VAL A 4 -60.16 -22.61 -0.25
CA VAL A 4 -59.26 -23.65 0.24
C VAL A 4 -58.62 -23.16 1.54
N LEU A 5 -58.88 -23.86 2.64
CA LEU A 5 -58.25 -23.62 3.93
C LEU A 5 -56.94 -24.41 3.98
N PHE A 6 -55.81 -23.74 3.77
CA PHE A 6 -54.50 -24.35 3.99
C PHE A 6 -54.17 -24.35 5.47
N PHE A 7 -54.17 -25.53 6.09
CA PHE A 7 -53.52 -25.76 7.37
C PHE A 7 -52.09 -26.21 7.10
N VAL A 8 -51.11 -25.36 7.37
CA VAL A 8 -49.71 -25.81 7.49
C VAL A 8 -49.51 -26.18 8.95
N PHE A 9 -49.57 -27.48 9.24
CA PHE A 9 -49.04 -28.02 10.49
C PHE A 9 -47.53 -28.05 10.37
N LEU A 10 -46.84 -27.17 11.09
CA LEU A 10 -45.42 -27.38 11.37
C LEU A 10 -45.32 -28.05 12.72
N ASP A 11 -45.34 -29.39 12.71
CA ASP A 11 -45.05 -30.20 13.88
C ASP A 11 -43.57 -30.04 14.22
N PHE A 12 -43.26 -29.19 15.20
CA PHE A 12 -41.94 -29.18 15.81
C PHE A 12 -41.87 -30.27 16.87
N LEU A 13 -41.46 -31.47 16.43
CA LEU A 13 -41.13 -32.60 17.27
C LEU A 13 -39.79 -32.33 17.97
N LEU A 14 -39.84 -31.86 19.21
CA LEU A 14 -38.73 -31.92 20.16
C LEU A 14 -39.18 -32.71 21.40
N TYR A 15 -38.70 -33.95 21.47
CA TYR A 15 -38.81 -34.91 22.57
C TYR A 15 -37.35 -35.28 22.88
N PHE A 16 -36.74 -35.24 24.07
CA PHE A 16 -37.08 -35.32 25.49
C PHE A 16 -36.34 -34.17 26.24
N GLY A 17 -36.69 -33.74 27.46
CA GLY A 17 -37.50 -34.34 28.50
C GLY A 17 -37.80 -33.39 29.67
N LEU A 18 -38.66 -33.90 30.56
CA LEU A 18 -39.19 -33.33 31.80
C LEU A 18 -40.33 -32.29 31.72
N LYS A 19 -41.55 -32.82 31.92
CA LYS A 19 -42.71 -32.25 32.65
C LYS A 19 -42.97 -30.74 32.54
N ARG A 20 -43.89 -30.36 31.65
CA ARG A 20 -45.20 -29.72 31.95
C ARG A 20 -45.81 -29.21 30.64
N GLN A 21 -47.05 -29.60 30.36
CA GLN A 21 -47.85 -28.92 29.36
C GLN A 21 -48.28 -27.56 29.91
N ILE A 22 -47.96 -26.49 29.19
CA ILE A 22 -48.61 -25.19 29.35
C ILE A 22 -49.11 -24.81 27.96
N PHE A 23 -50.40 -24.96 27.74
CA PHE A 23 -51.10 -24.39 26.59
C PHE A 23 -51.26 -22.90 26.84
N ILE A 24 -50.45 -22.07 26.20
CA ILE A 24 -50.68 -20.62 26.14
C ILE A 24 -51.50 -20.36 24.87
N LYS A 25 -52.80 -20.10 25.03
CA LYS A 25 -53.64 -19.52 23.98
C LYS A 25 -53.24 -18.06 23.81
N TYR A 26 -52.54 -17.72 22.73
CA TYR A 26 -52.39 -16.32 22.31
C TYR A 26 -53.65 -15.88 21.56
N PRO A 27 -54.13 -14.65 21.74
CA PRO A 27 -55.33 -14.16 21.08
C PRO A 27 -55.08 -13.98 19.58
N PHE A 28 -56.15 -14.19 18.82
CA PHE A 28 -56.27 -13.89 17.40
C PHE A 28 -55.77 -12.47 17.12
N PHE A 29 -54.65 -12.35 16.41
CA PHE A 29 -54.22 -11.10 15.82
C PHE A 29 -54.86 -10.99 14.44
N CYS A 30 -55.82 -10.07 14.29
CA CYS A 30 -56.36 -9.67 13.01
C CYS A 30 -55.31 -8.79 12.32
N PHE A 31 -54.62 -9.32 11.31
CA PHE A 31 -53.67 -8.55 10.52
C PHE A 31 -54.40 -7.98 9.30
N THR A 32 -54.84 -6.73 9.38
CA THR A 32 -55.35 -5.98 8.23
C THR A 32 -54.19 -5.39 7.44
N ARG A 33 -54.15 -5.74 6.15
CA ARG A 33 -53.58 -5.02 5.00
C ARG A 33 -53.07 -3.59 5.30
N GLU A 34 -51.75 -3.40 5.27
CA GLU A 34 -51.06 -2.25 4.63
C GLU A 34 -49.53 -2.46 4.72
N GLU A 35 -48.78 -1.91 3.76
CA GLU A 35 -47.31 -1.77 3.74
C GLU A 35 -46.43 -3.01 3.47
N SER A 36 -46.64 -3.55 2.28
CA SER A 36 -45.62 -4.26 1.50
C SER A 36 -44.45 -3.35 1.12
N MET A 37 -43.46 -3.08 1.99
CA MET A 37 -42.21 -2.39 1.57
C MET A 37 -40.98 -2.57 2.50
N ILE A 38 -41.02 -3.45 3.52
CA ILE A 38 -39.93 -3.53 4.53
C ILE A 38 -38.90 -4.66 4.26
N PHE A 39 -39.20 -5.65 3.40
CA PHE A 39 -38.34 -6.82 3.23
C PHE A 39 -37.30 -6.74 2.10
N ILE A 40 -37.19 -5.62 1.38
CA ILE A 40 -36.25 -5.46 0.25
C ILE A 40 -34.99 -4.66 0.63
N TRP A 41 -34.96 -4.01 1.79
CA TRP A 41 -33.84 -3.15 2.19
C TRP A 41 -32.74 -3.84 3.02
N LEU A 42 -32.95 -5.10 3.43
CA LEU A 42 -32.01 -5.83 4.30
C LEU A 42 -30.83 -6.56 3.62
N PRO A 43 -30.65 -6.62 2.29
CA PRO A 43 -29.38 -7.06 1.70
C PRO A 43 -28.47 -5.89 1.29
N LEU A 44 -28.92 -4.63 1.37
CA LEU A 44 -28.10 -3.46 1.01
C LEU A 44 -27.11 -3.04 2.11
N LEU A 45 -27.23 -3.62 3.31
CA LEU A 45 -26.43 -3.26 4.50
C LEU A 45 -25.19 -4.15 4.68
N PHE A 46 -25.00 -5.16 3.83
CA PHE A 46 -23.88 -6.10 3.96
C PHE A 46 -22.84 -5.82 2.88
N VAL A 47 -21.59 -5.63 3.30
CA VAL A 47 -20.40 -5.42 2.47
C VAL A 47 -20.11 -3.96 2.08
N ALA A 48 -20.12 -3.05 3.05
CA ALA A 48 -19.03 -2.08 3.11
C ALA A 48 -17.79 -2.83 3.63
N PHE A 49 -17.14 -3.63 2.77
CA PHE A 49 -15.84 -4.20 3.08
C PHE A 49 -14.86 -3.03 3.10
N SER A 50 -14.61 -2.47 4.27
CA SER A 50 -13.54 -1.51 4.46
C SER A 50 -12.24 -2.25 4.13
N PHE A 51 -11.71 -2.04 2.92
CA PHE A 51 -10.34 -2.41 2.60
C PHE A 51 -9.46 -1.67 3.60
N GLN A 52 -8.92 -2.39 4.57
CA GLN A 52 -7.88 -1.84 5.43
C GLN A 52 -6.66 -1.67 4.52
N VAL A 53 -6.42 -0.44 4.06
CA VAL A 53 -5.16 -0.07 3.42
C VAL A 53 -4.14 -0.02 4.54
N PHE A 54 -3.38 -1.10 4.67
CA PHE A 54 -2.23 -1.13 5.56
C PHE A 54 -1.10 -0.34 4.91
N ALA A 55 -0.53 0.58 5.66
CA ALA A 55 0.54 1.44 5.18
C ALA A 55 1.57 1.64 6.31
N GLY A 56 2.85 1.55 5.95
CA GLY A 56 3.98 1.76 6.84
C GLY A 56 4.78 3.01 6.46
N ASP A 57 5.57 3.53 7.41
CA ASP A 57 6.56 4.55 7.11
C ASP A 57 7.87 3.89 6.61
N VAL A 58 8.54 4.54 5.66
CA VAL A 58 9.87 4.11 5.18
C VAL A 58 10.91 5.12 5.61
N ILE A 59 11.88 4.68 6.42
CA ILE A 59 13.04 5.45 6.85
C ILE A 59 14.20 5.19 5.90
N VAL A 60 14.56 6.21 5.13
CA VAL A 60 15.61 6.15 4.12
C VAL A 60 16.87 6.81 4.65
N THR A 61 17.96 6.07 4.75
CA THR A 61 19.29 6.63 5.04
C THR A 61 20.03 6.83 3.72
N VAL A 62 20.40 8.06 3.41
CA VAL A 62 21.19 8.41 2.23
C VAL A 62 22.58 8.81 2.67
N ASP A 63 23.62 8.28 2.04
CA ASP A 63 25.01 8.58 2.36
C ASP A 63 25.86 8.83 1.09
N ARG A 64 27.19 8.94 1.27
CA ARG A 64 28.18 9.20 0.20
C ARG A 64 27.96 10.52 -0.54
N PHE A 65 27.54 11.55 0.19
CA PHE A 65 27.50 12.91 -0.32
C PHE A 65 28.92 13.39 -0.65
N LYS A 66 29.23 13.60 -1.94
CA LYS A 66 30.48 14.28 -2.33
C LYS A 66 30.47 15.78 -2.06
N HIS A 67 29.28 16.37 -2.10
CA HIS A 67 29.06 17.77 -1.78
C HIS A 67 28.21 17.83 -0.51
N ASN A 68 28.81 18.21 0.61
CA ASN A 68 28.06 18.50 1.83
C ASN A 68 27.44 19.92 1.74
N ASN A 69 26.48 20.08 0.84
CA ASN A 69 25.73 21.32 0.62
C ASN A 69 24.25 21.11 0.97
N ASP A 70 23.45 22.18 0.97
CA ASP A 70 22.03 22.13 1.32
C ASP A 70 21.11 21.70 0.16
N ALA A 71 21.67 21.23 -0.95
CA ALA A 71 20.89 20.80 -2.10
C ALA A 71 19.97 19.62 -1.74
N PRO A 72 18.72 19.60 -2.24
CA PRO A 72 17.75 18.58 -1.87
C PRO A 72 18.14 17.21 -2.43
N VAL A 73 17.68 16.17 -1.74
CA VAL A 73 17.66 14.81 -2.29
C VAL A 73 16.24 14.54 -2.74
N ARG A 74 16.11 14.03 -3.96
CA ARG A 74 14.84 13.67 -4.58
C ARG A 74 14.71 12.16 -4.61
N PHE A 75 13.49 11.67 -4.42
CA PHE A 75 13.19 10.25 -4.33
C PHE A 75 12.14 9.88 -5.37
N SER A 76 12.30 8.70 -5.95
CA SER A 76 11.26 8.08 -6.78
C SER A 76 11.16 6.61 -6.38
N ILE A 77 9.94 6.09 -6.29
CA ILE A 77 9.65 4.72 -5.86
C ILE A 77 8.97 3.93 -6.99
N CYS A 78 9.14 2.62 -7.00
CA CYS A 78 8.42 1.72 -7.87
C CYS A 78 8.10 0.38 -7.19
N ASP A 79 7.02 -0.27 -7.61
CA ASP A 79 6.46 -1.49 -7.01
C ASP A 79 6.58 -2.73 -7.93
N SER A 80 7.24 -2.57 -9.08
CA SER A 80 7.31 -3.61 -10.11
C SER A 80 8.70 -3.69 -10.77
N GLU A 81 9.05 -4.90 -11.23
CA GLU A 81 10.28 -5.16 -12.00
C GLU A 81 10.30 -4.41 -13.35
N GLU A 82 9.16 -3.96 -13.86
CA GLU A 82 9.09 -3.20 -15.11
C GLU A 82 10.03 -1.98 -15.12
N CYS A 83 10.23 -1.36 -13.96
CA CYS A 83 11.09 -0.19 -13.74
C CYS A 83 12.58 -0.47 -13.84
N HIS A 84 12.94 -1.74 -13.81
CA HIS A 84 14.30 -2.21 -14.02
C HIS A 84 14.49 -2.89 -15.37
N THR A 85 13.40 -3.21 -16.07
CA THR A 85 13.42 -3.77 -17.42
C THR A 85 13.60 -2.68 -18.48
N LYS A 86 12.91 -1.55 -18.33
CA LYS A 86 13.05 -0.37 -19.18
C LYS A 86 13.60 0.75 -18.33
N ARG A 87 14.81 1.22 -18.64
CA ARG A 87 15.48 2.32 -17.90
C ARG A 87 14.48 3.40 -17.54
N ASP A 88 14.25 3.53 -16.23
CA ASP A 88 13.51 4.61 -15.58
C ASP A 88 12.01 4.71 -15.91
N LYS A 89 11.38 3.68 -16.49
CA LYS A 89 9.92 3.67 -16.72
C LYS A 89 9.17 3.08 -15.53
N GLY A 90 8.25 3.84 -14.94
CA GLY A 90 7.39 3.38 -13.84
C GLY A 90 7.88 3.75 -12.45
N TYR A 91 9.02 4.45 -12.34
CA TYR A 91 9.31 5.22 -11.14
C TYR A 91 8.35 6.41 -11.06
N VAL A 92 7.81 6.62 -9.86
CA VAL A 92 6.96 7.77 -9.51
C VAL A 92 7.67 8.56 -8.44
N ASP A 93 7.73 9.88 -8.63
CA ASP A 93 8.33 10.78 -7.63
C ASP A 93 7.52 10.74 -6.34
N ILE A 94 8.24 10.71 -5.22
CA ILE A 94 7.64 10.61 -3.89
C ILE A 94 8.28 11.61 -2.93
N ASP A 95 7.44 12.26 -2.14
CA ASP A 95 7.90 13.20 -1.12
C ASP A 95 8.49 12.47 0.08
N ALA A 96 9.58 13.01 0.61
CA ALA A 96 10.24 12.50 1.80
C ALA A 96 10.61 13.64 2.74
N GLU A 97 10.23 13.51 4.01
CA GLU A 97 10.54 14.48 5.06
C GLU A 97 11.95 14.26 5.58
N LEU A 98 12.82 15.27 5.55
CA LEU A 98 14.14 15.19 6.19
C LEU A 98 13.97 15.16 7.72
N ILE A 99 14.37 14.06 8.35
CA ILE A 99 14.24 13.86 9.80
C ILE A 99 15.57 13.98 10.55
N GLU A 100 16.70 13.73 9.87
CA GLU A 100 18.03 13.84 10.48
C GLU A 100 19.05 14.22 9.42
N ARG A 101 20.00 15.08 9.78
CA ARG A 101 21.11 15.47 8.92
C ARG A 101 22.41 15.48 9.72
N THR A 102 23.42 14.80 9.16
CA THR A 102 24.80 14.82 9.66
C THR A 102 25.74 15.18 8.51
N ASP A 103 27.04 15.23 8.78
CA ASP A 103 28.05 15.44 7.75
C ASP A 103 28.22 14.26 6.79
N ASN A 104 27.85 13.04 7.23
CA ASN A 104 28.09 11.81 6.48
C ASN A 104 26.83 11.26 5.81
N PHE A 105 25.67 11.47 6.43
CA PHE A 105 24.39 10.93 5.96
C PHE A 105 23.22 11.86 6.26
N ARG A 106 22.12 11.62 5.56
CA ARG A 106 20.81 12.25 5.79
C ARG A 106 19.77 11.15 5.94
N LYS A 107 18.85 11.28 6.90
CA LYS A 107 17.70 10.39 7.02
C LYS A 107 16.43 11.10 6.61
N TYR A 108 15.63 10.38 5.84
CA TYR A 108 14.34 10.84 5.35
C TYR A 108 13.25 9.88 5.78
N ARG A 109 12.03 10.38 5.91
CA ARG A 109 10.82 9.60 6.17
C ARG A 109 9.85 9.78 5.02
N ILE A 110 9.49 8.68 4.39
CA ILE A 110 8.36 8.60 3.46
C ILE A 110 7.18 8.02 4.26
N LYS A 111 6.05 8.74 4.28
CA LYS A 111 4.89 8.35 5.11
C LYS A 111 3.87 7.59 4.30
N ASN A 112 3.13 6.70 4.96
CA ASN A 112 1.96 6.02 4.41
C ASN A 112 2.25 5.27 3.09
N VAL A 113 3.37 4.54 3.02
CA VAL A 113 3.66 3.66 1.89
C VAL A 113 2.84 2.38 2.06
N GLU A 114 2.07 2.00 1.05
CA GLU A 114 1.31 0.74 1.06
C GLU A 114 2.22 -0.46 1.32
N LEU A 115 1.70 -1.52 1.92
CA LEU A 115 2.49 -2.73 2.13
C LEU A 115 2.83 -3.40 0.79
N GLY A 116 4.07 -3.84 0.64
CA GLY A 116 4.49 -4.47 -0.60
C GLY A 116 6.00 -4.50 -0.81
N GLU A 117 6.40 -4.92 -2.01
CA GLU A 117 7.79 -4.89 -2.45
C GLU A 117 8.03 -3.62 -3.28
N TYR A 118 9.07 -2.88 -2.92
CA TYR A 118 9.42 -1.64 -3.59
C TYR A 118 10.89 -1.56 -3.93
N SER A 119 11.22 -0.77 -4.94
CA SER A 119 12.55 -0.25 -5.20
C SER A 119 12.52 1.26 -5.09
N LEU A 120 13.51 1.83 -4.42
CA LEU A 120 13.65 3.26 -4.25
C LEU A 120 14.89 3.74 -5.00
N SER A 121 14.74 4.81 -5.76
CA SER A 121 15.86 5.57 -6.32
C SER A 121 15.95 6.92 -5.62
N ALA A 122 17.17 7.42 -5.46
CA ALA A 122 17.41 8.77 -4.97
C ALA A 122 18.49 9.46 -5.79
N TYR A 123 18.35 10.75 -6.01
CA TYR A 123 19.42 11.57 -6.58
C TYR A 123 19.61 12.87 -5.80
N HIS A 124 20.85 13.35 -5.75
CA HIS A 124 21.20 14.61 -5.12
C HIS A 124 21.07 15.74 -6.15
N ASP A 125 19.98 16.51 -6.05
CA ASP A 125 19.56 17.58 -6.98
C ASP A 125 20.39 18.85 -6.73
N LEU A 126 21.68 18.76 -7.05
CA LEU A 126 22.71 19.78 -6.88
C LEU A 126 22.35 21.08 -7.59
N ASN A 127 21.72 20.98 -8.77
CA ASN A 127 21.33 22.15 -9.55
C ASN A 127 19.90 22.66 -9.23
N ARG A 128 19.16 21.99 -8.34
CA ARG A 128 17.80 22.33 -7.92
C ARG A 128 16.80 22.38 -9.08
N SER A 129 17.03 21.59 -10.12
CA SER A 129 16.13 21.49 -11.27
C SER A 129 14.86 20.70 -10.94
N GLY A 130 14.89 19.88 -9.89
CA GLY A 130 13.82 18.95 -9.56
C GLY A 130 13.69 17.80 -10.56
N ASN A 131 14.64 17.63 -11.48
CA ASN A 131 14.62 16.58 -12.49
C ASN A 131 15.98 15.86 -12.55
N LEU A 132 15.97 14.54 -12.70
CA LEU A 132 17.21 13.79 -12.94
C LEU A 132 17.69 14.02 -14.37
N GLU A 133 18.59 14.99 -14.55
CA GLU A 133 19.18 15.28 -15.85
C GLU A 133 20.11 14.16 -16.32
N ARG A 134 20.06 13.87 -17.62
CA ARG A 134 20.87 12.83 -18.26
C ARG A 134 21.66 13.38 -19.44
N SER A 135 22.86 12.86 -19.62
CA SER A 135 23.79 13.24 -20.69
C SER A 135 23.91 12.17 -21.77
N GLY A 136 23.99 12.64 -23.02
CA GLY A 136 24.38 11.84 -24.19
C GLY A 136 23.37 10.75 -24.59
N ILE A 137 23.76 9.95 -25.59
CA ILE A 137 22.93 8.87 -26.17
C ILE A 137 22.70 7.73 -25.15
N LEU A 138 23.65 7.56 -24.22
CA LEU A 138 23.57 6.54 -23.18
C LEU A 138 22.74 6.97 -21.97
N GLY A 139 22.24 8.21 -21.91
CA GLY A 139 21.36 8.67 -20.84
C GLY A 139 21.97 8.57 -19.44
N ILE A 140 23.25 8.93 -19.31
CA ILE A 140 23.97 8.83 -18.03
C ILE A 140 23.54 9.98 -17.10
N PRO A 141 23.12 9.71 -15.85
CA PRO A 141 22.84 10.73 -14.85
C PRO A 141 23.96 11.77 -14.71
N ARG A 142 23.60 13.04 -14.67
CA ARG A 142 24.55 14.14 -14.44
C ARG A 142 24.84 14.37 -12.96
N GLU A 143 23.93 13.94 -12.10
CA GLU A 143 23.98 14.12 -10.66
C GLU A 143 24.17 12.77 -9.95
N PRO A 144 24.71 12.76 -8.71
CA PRO A 144 24.87 11.55 -7.93
C PRO A 144 23.53 10.84 -7.75
N VAL A 145 23.49 9.55 -8.08
CA VAL A 145 22.29 8.71 -7.99
C VAL A 145 22.58 7.46 -7.17
N GLY A 146 21.57 6.94 -6.49
CA GLY A 146 21.62 5.69 -5.75
C GLY A 146 20.30 4.93 -5.83
N PHE A 147 20.36 3.64 -5.50
CA PHE A 147 19.20 2.76 -5.40
C PHE A 147 19.18 2.10 -4.03
N SER A 148 17.99 1.72 -3.55
CA SER A 148 17.80 0.96 -2.33
C SER A 148 18.65 -0.31 -2.34
N ARG A 149 19.27 -0.63 -1.19
CA ARG A 149 20.07 -1.85 -0.95
C ARG A 149 21.27 -2.07 -1.86
N LEU A 150 21.56 -1.13 -2.77
CA LEU A 150 22.65 -1.27 -3.71
C LEU A 150 23.94 -0.65 -3.16
N ASP A 151 24.78 -1.48 -2.55
CA ASP A 151 26.10 -1.06 -2.10
C ASP A 151 27.17 -1.35 -3.17
N VAL A 152 27.40 -0.37 -4.05
CA VAL A 152 28.49 -0.40 -5.03
C VAL A 152 29.18 0.95 -5.11
N GLN A 153 30.46 0.95 -5.48
CA GLN A 153 31.23 2.18 -5.73
C GLN A 153 31.00 2.76 -7.14
N LYS A 154 30.45 1.95 -8.06
CA LYS A 154 30.20 2.30 -9.45
C LYS A 154 29.01 1.50 -9.97
N ILE A 155 28.00 2.17 -10.50
CA ILE A 155 26.83 1.53 -11.11
C ILE A 155 27.12 1.37 -12.60
N ARG A 156 27.53 0.17 -13.02
CA ARG A 156 27.93 -0.10 -14.42
C ARG A 156 26.76 -0.35 -15.37
N ARG A 157 25.62 -0.75 -14.82
CA ARG A 157 24.39 -1.06 -15.54
C ARG A 157 23.20 -0.65 -14.68
N HIS A 158 22.04 -0.52 -15.30
CA HIS A 158 20.80 -0.40 -14.52
C HIS A 158 20.67 -1.62 -13.59
N PRO A 159 20.40 -1.42 -12.28
CA PRO A 159 20.24 -2.54 -11.35
C PRO A 159 19.10 -3.47 -11.75
N LYS A 160 19.17 -4.72 -11.32
CA LYS A 160 18.03 -5.65 -11.42
C LYS A 160 17.10 -5.46 -10.23
N TRP A 161 15.81 -5.73 -10.41
CA TRP A 161 14.79 -5.65 -9.35
C TRP A 161 15.21 -6.37 -8.06
N ASP A 162 15.67 -7.63 -8.18
CA ASP A 162 16.09 -8.43 -7.03
C ASP A 162 17.33 -7.89 -6.29
N GLU A 163 18.14 -7.03 -6.93
CA GLU A 163 19.31 -6.40 -6.30
C GLU A 163 18.90 -5.24 -5.38
N VAL A 164 17.73 -4.64 -5.62
CA VAL A 164 17.34 -3.36 -5.01
C VAL A 164 16.01 -3.38 -4.26
N LYS A 165 15.16 -4.39 -4.48
CA LYS A 165 13.84 -4.46 -3.85
C LYS A 165 13.91 -4.64 -2.34
N PHE A 166 12.99 -4.00 -1.62
CA PHE A 166 12.80 -4.13 -0.19
C PHE A 166 11.32 -4.24 0.16
N HIS A 167 11.03 -4.85 1.30
CA HIS A 167 9.67 -5.08 1.78
C HIS A 167 9.22 -3.95 2.70
N VAL A 168 8.01 -3.45 2.48
CA VAL A 168 7.28 -2.54 3.38
C VAL A 168 6.22 -3.35 4.10
N SER A 169 6.34 -3.42 5.43
CA SER A 169 5.43 -4.13 6.34
C SER A 169 4.65 -3.14 7.21
N ASP A 170 3.78 -3.66 8.08
CA ASP A 170 3.05 -2.87 9.08
C ASP A 170 4.00 -2.12 10.04
N ASP A 171 5.19 -2.67 10.27
CA ASP A 171 6.28 -1.99 10.96
C ASP A 171 7.07 -1.07 10.02
N ASN A 172 7.63 0.02 10.57
CA ASN A 172 8.46 0.96 9.82
C ASN A 172 9.60 0.23 9.09
N ALA A 173 9.65 0.37 7.76
CA ALA A 173 10.74 -0.15 6.95
C ALA A 173 11.96 0.76 7.07
N SER A 174 13.16 0.18 7.03
CA SER A 174 14.41 0.94 6.95
C SER A 174 15.24 0.50 5.76
N VAL A 175 15.68 1.47 4.96
CA VAL A 175 16.44 1.22 3.74
C VAL A 175 17.59 2.21 3.62
N THR A 176 18.71 1.74 3.05
CA THR A 176 19.88 2.58 2.78
C THR A 176 20.05 2.77 1.28
N VAL A 177 20.43 3.99 0.89
CA VAL A 177 20.74 4.40 -0.48
C VAL A 177 22.13 5.02 -0.50
N HIS A 178 23.02 4.41 -1.30
CA HIS A 178 24.38 4.89 -1.49
C HIS A 178 24.47 5.75 -2.76
N LEU A 179 24.80 7.03 -2.63
CA LEU A 179 24.96 7.91 -3.79
C LEU A 179 26.25 7.57 -4.55
N VAL A 180 26.15 7.54 -5.87
CA VAL A 180 27.24 7.22 -6.79
C VAL A 180 27.22 8.20 -7.98
N ASP A 181 28.32 8.93 -8.17
CA ASP A 181 28.49 9.83 -9.31
C ASP A 181 28.93 9.11 -10.60
N LYS A 182 29.47 7.90 -10.45
CA LYS A 182 29.96 7.08 -11.56
C LYS A 182 28.86 6.11 -11.96
N PHE A 183 27.93 6.59 -12.79
CA PHE A 183 26.94 5.77 -13.46
C PHE A 183 27.36 5.54 -14.91
N GLY A 184 27.37 4.28 -15.38
CA GLY A 184 27.85 3.90 -16.71
C GLY A 184 29.22 3.20 -16.71
N LEU A 185 29.74 2.92 -17.91
CA LEU A 185 31.02 2.21 -18.11
C LEU A 185 32.27 3.03 -17.78
#